data_AF-A0A0Q9AMD4-F1
#
_entry.id   AF-A0A0Q9AMD4-F1
#
_cell.length_a   1.000
_cell.length_b   1.000
_cell.length_c   1.000
_cell.angle_alpha   90.00
_cell.angle_beta   90.00
_cell.angle_gamma   90.00
#
_symmetry.space_group_name_H-M   'P 1'
#
loop_
_entity.id
_entity.type
_entity.pdbx_description
1 polymer ?
#
loop_
_entity_poly.entity_id
_entity_poly.type
_entity_poly.pdbx_seq_one_letter_code
_entity_poly.pdbx_strand_id
1 'polypeptide(L)'
;MLTATTPPTELVVPPRAVVTPARVYRGDSRCPSEIFRTGFRIRGDVCNTDFEEYGLRNAPSPWLGCSRRERQAACFPQRAHGSTWVYEIDRPGSGIDLNRVLGLDYLFRQEREVVFLHDIPPSRVTRAVRWSWGVPTHQIVVNPLHA
;
A
#
# COMPACT_ATOMS: atom_id res chain seq x y z
N MET A 1 39.82 -4.87 -15.13
CA MET A 1 39.32 -4.02 -14.03
C MET A 1 37.85 -3.77 -14.27
N LEU A 2 36.96 -4.45 -13.55
CA LEU A 2 35.53 -4.19 -13.58
C LEU A 2 35.25 -3.13 -12.53
N THR A 3 34.92 -1.91 -12.96
CA THR A 3 34.44 -0.86 -12.07
C THR A 3 33.13 -1.31 -11.47
N ALA A 4 33.10 -1.39 -10.14
CA ALA A 4 31.90 -1.70 -9.37
C ALA A 4 30.79 -0.72 -9.74
N THR A 5 29.70 -1.26 -10.29
CA THR A 5 28.46 -0.53 -10.54
C THR A 5 27.92 -0.03 -9.21
N THR A 6 27.74 1.28 -9.10
CA THR A 6 27.12 1.99 -7.97
C THR A 6 25.87 1.25 -7.47
N PRO A 7 25.68 1.06 -6.15
CA PRO A 7 24.44 0.50 -5.62
C PRO A 7 23.24 1.39 -5.99
N PRO A 8 22.03 0.82 -6.14
CA PRO A 8 20.88 1.55 -6.64
C PRO A 8 20.57 2.76 -5.75
N THR A 9 20.34 3.86 -6.46
CA THR A 9 19.96 5.21 -6.05
C THR A 9 19.11 5.24 -4.77
N GLU A 10 19.62 5.91 -3.73
CA GLU A 10 18.82 6.31 -2.57
C GLU A 10 17.60 7.09 -3.09
N LEU A 11 16.40 6.60 -2.81
CA LEU A 11 15.17 7.25 -3.28
C LEU A 11 15.07 8.64 -2.64
N VAL A 12 15.36 9.69 -3.40
CA VAL A 12 15.32 11.07 -2.92
C VAL A 12 13.88 11.57 -2.92
N VAL A 13 13.29 11.69 -1.73
CA VAL A 13 11.98 12.33 -1.53
C VAL A 13 12.10 13.53 -0.59
N PRO A 14 11.21 14.53 -0.70
CA PRO A 14 11.17 15.61 0.29
C PRO A 14 11.05 15.04 1.71
N PRO A 15 11.84 15.50 2.71
CA PRO A 15 11.77 14.96 4.08
C PRO A 15 10.36 15.00 4.67
N ARG A 16 9.58 16.04 4.33
CA ARG A 16 8.18 16.17 4.72
C ARG A 16 7.28 15.05 4.18
N ALA A 17 7.66 14.37 3.10
CA ALA A 17 6.88 13.27 2.53
C ALA A 17 7.05 11.97 3.31
N VAL A 18 8.12 11.83 4.10
CA VAL A 18 8.32 10.68 4.98
C VAL A 18 7.38 10.79 6.17
N VAL A 19 6.61 9.73 6.41
CA VAL A 19 5.52 9.70 7.40
C VAL A 19 5.50 8.38 8.15
N THR A 20 5.03 8.39 9.40
CA THR A 20 4.85 7.18 10.22
C THR A 20 3.38 7.11 10.66
N PRO A 21 2.46 6.68 9.78
CA PRO A 21 1.04 6.67 10.10
C PRO A 21 0.74 5.66 11.22
N ALA A 22 -0.17 6.03 12.13
CA ALA A 22 -0.65 5.10 13.15
C ALA A 22 -1.50 3.96 12.54
N ARG A 23 -2.22 4.23 11.45
CA ARG A 23 -3.07 3.27 10.75
C ARG A 23 -3.18 3.60 9.27
N VAL A 24 -3.21 2.56 8.44
CA VAL A 24 -3.53 2.64 7.01
C VAL A 24 -4.44 1.49 6.60
N TYR A 25 -4.95 1.54 5.38
CA TYR A 25 -5.83 0.55 4.80
C TYR A 25 -5.32 0.12 3.42
N ARG A 26 -5.50 -1.15 3.07
CA ARG A 26 -5.12 -1.67 1.76
C ARG A 26 -6.24 -2.54 1.19
N GLY A 27 -6.72 -2.20 0.00
CA GLY A 27 -7.55 -3.11 -0.79
C GLY A 27 -6.69 -4.17 -1.46
N ASP A 28 -7.06 -5.43 -1.36
CA ASP A 28 -6.37 -6.54 -2.01
C ASP A 28 -7.38 -7.64 -2.40
N SER A 29 -7.08 -8.39 -3.46
CA SER A 29 -7.94 -9.50 -3.91
C SER A 29 -7.64 -10.80 -3.18
N ARG A 30 -6.45 -10.92 -2.56
CA ARG A 30 -6.06 -12.10 -1.77
C ARG A 30 -6.96 -12.23 -0.55
N CYS A 31 -7.20 -13.48 -0.14
CA CYS A 31 -8.06 -13.80 0.99
C CYS A 31 -7.39 -13.52 2.35
N PRO A 32 -8.16 -13.20 3.41
CA PRO A 32 -7.60 -12.93 4.73
C PRO A 32 -6.77 -14.07 5.30
N SER A 33 -7.16 -15.32 5.05
CA SER A 33 -6.38 -16.50 5.47
C SER A 33 -4.96 -16.54 4.88
N GLU A 34 -4.76 -15.99 3.69
CA GLU A 34 -3.44 -15.86 3.09
C GLU A 34 -2.67 -14.71 3.73
N ILE A 35 -3.24 -13.49 3.71
CA ILE A 35 -2.58 -12.28 4.18
C ILE A 35 -2.26 -12.35 5.68
N PHE A 36 -3.13 -12.93 6.51
CA PHE A 36 -2.87 -13.09 7.94
C PHE A 36 -1.75 -14.09 8.24
N ARG A 37 -1.38 -14.93 7.27
CA ARG A 37 -0.24 -15.84 7.38
C ARG A 37 1.04 -15.23 6.83
N THR A 38 0.97 -14.49 5.72
CA THR A 38 2.16 -14.06 4.96
C THR A 38 2.48 -12.58 5.08
N GLY A 39 1.51 -11.75 5.47
CA GLY A 39 1.60 -10.30 5.42
C GLY A 39 1.48 -9.77 3.99
N PHE A 40 1.91 -8.53 3.78
CA PHE A 40 2.06 -7.95 2.45
C PHE A 40 3.52 -7.86 2.09
N ARG A 41 3.89 -8.50 0.98
CA ARG A 41 5.24 -8.43 0.42
C ARG A 41 5.31 -7.44 -0.74
N ILE A 42 6.40 -6.68 -0.81
CA ILE A 42 6.70 -5.84 -1.96
C ILE A 42 7.15 -6.71 -3.16
N ARG A 43 7.06 -6.16 -4.36
CA ARG A 43 7.53 -6.83 -5.59
C ARG A 43 9.03 -6.56 -5.76
N GLY A 44 9.86 -7.45 -5.24
CA GLY A 44 11.32 -7.29 -5.29
C GLY A 44 11.95 -7.43 -6.68
N ASP A 45 11.19 -7.90 -7.67
CA ASP A 45 11.61 -8.07 -9.07
C ASP A 45 11.39 -6.80 -9.93
N VAL A 46 10.74 -5.79 -9.38
CA VAL A 46 10.40 -4.56 -10.11
C VAL A 46 11.30 -3.41 -9.67
N CYS A 47 11.94 -2.73 -10.61
CA CYS A 47 12.89 -1.65 -10.30
C CYS A 47 12.33 -0.24 -10.54
N ASN A 48 11.07 -0.09 -10.97
CA ASN A 48 10.51 1.24 -11.24
C ASN A 48 10.30 2.02 -9.94
N THR A 49 11.14 3.04 -9.73
CA THR A 49 11.06 3.92 -8.56
C THR A 49 10.46 5.29 -8.87
N ASP A 50 9.83 5.47 -10.04
CA ASP A 50 9.20 6.73 -10.44
C ASP A 50 7.78 6.84 -9.84
N PHE A 51 7.59 7.84 -8.96
CA PHE A 51 6.32 8.06 -8.28
C PHE A 51 5.21 8.54 -9.20
N GLU A 52 5.56 9.28 -10.25
CA GLU A 52 4.59 9.76 -11.22
C GLU A 52 4.13 8.62 -12.12
N GLU A 53 5.05 7.77 -12.58
CA GLU A 53 4.69 6.61 -13.41
C GLU A 53 3.84 5.59 -12.64
N TYR A 54 4.21 5.29 -11.39
CA TYR A 54 3.40 4.47 -10.51
C TYR A 54 2.04 5.12 -10.20
N GLY A 55 2.03 6.34 -9.68
CA GLY A 55 0.82 6.99 -9.15
C GLY A 55 -0.18 7.39 -10.24
N LEU A 56 0.30 7.78 -11.43
CA LEU A 56 -0.59 8.21 -12.52
C LEU A 56 -0.93 7.08 -13.50
N ARG A 57 -0.03 6.11 -13.72
CA ARG A 57 -0.20 5.07 -14.74
C ARG A 57 -0.39 3.67 -14.18
N ASN A 58 -0.39 3.51 -12.85
CA ASN A 58 -0.44 2.21 -12.19
C ASN A 58 0.67 1.27 -12.71
N ALA A 59 1.84 1.84 -13.05
CA ALA A 59 2.98 1.07 -13.52
C ALA A 59 3.44 0.13 -12.39
N PRO A 60 3.89 -1.09 -12.71
CA PRO A 60 4.48 -1.97 -11.71
C PRO A 60 5.59 -1.24 -10.96
N SER A 61 5.60 -1.30 -9.62
CA SER A 61 6.63 -0.71 -8.76
C SER A 61 7.02 -1.67 -7.62
N PRO A 62 8.18 -1.47 -6.96
CA PRO A 62 8.58 -2.24 -5.77
C PRO A 62 7.90 -1.74 -4.50
N TRP A 63 6.75 -1.08 -4.60
CA TRP A 63 6.11 -0.46 -3.45
C TRP A 63 4.80 -1.11 -3.09
N LEU A 64 4.44 -0.98 -1.82
CA LEU A 64 3.14 -1.36 -1.32
C LEU A 64 2.28 -0.10 -1.11
N GLY A 65 1.37 0.16 -2.04
CA GLY A 65 0.37 1.23 -1.89
C GLY A 65 -0.67 0.92 -0.81
N CYS A 66 -0.90 1.88 0.07
CA CYS A 66 -1.97 1.88 1.06
C CYS A 66 -2.63 3.26 1.10
N SER A 67 -3.88 3.33 1.53
CA SER A 67 -4.57 4.58 1.77
C SER A 67 -4.71 4.88 3.26
N ARG A 68 -4.71 6.15 3.64
CA ARG A 68 -5.19 6.58 4.98
C ARG A 68 -6.72 6.48 5.14
N ARG A 69 -7.46 6.13 4.09
CA ARG A 69 -8.93 6.06 4.07
C ARG A 69 -9.39 4.69 3.58
N GLU A 70 -10.19 4.02 4.38
CA GLU A 70 -10.74 2.69 4.07
C GLU A 70 -11.49 2.65 2.73
N ARG A 71 -12.39 3.63 2.50
CA ARG A 71 -13.14 3.74 1.24
C ARG A 71 -12.25 3.87 0.01
N GLN A 72 -11.13 4.59 0.12
CA GLN A 72 -10.21 4.73 -1.02
C GLN A 72 -9.38 3.48 -1.23
N ALA A 73 -8.96 2.82 -0.14
CA ALA A 73 -8.30 1.52 -0.23
C ALA A 73 -9.16 0.48 -0.98
N ALA A 74 -10.48 0.50 -0.79
CA ALA A 74 -11.41 -0.38 -1.51
C ALA A 74 -11.38 -0.20 -3.05
N CYS A 75 -10.93 0.96 -3.53
CA CYS A 75 -10.83 1.27 -4.96
C CYS A 75 -9.50 0.84 -5.58
N PHE A 76 -8.49 0.49 -4.77
CA PHE A 76 -7.13 0.16 -5.26
C PHE A 76 -7.06 -1.07 -6.17
N PRO A 77 -7.72 -2.21 -5.86
CA PRO A 77 -7.59 -3.39 -6.70
C PRO A 77 -8.48 -3.25 -7.94
N GLN A 78 -7.90 -2.72 -9.02
CA GLN A 78 -8.57 -2.58 -10.33
C GLN A 78 -9.11 -3.93 -10.87
N ARG A 79 -8.51 -5.05 -10.46
CA ARG A 79 -8.91 -6.42 -10.85
C ARG A 79 -10.00 -7.03 -9.96
N ALA A 80 -10.50 -6.32 -8.95
CA ALA A 80 -11.46 -6.87 -8.00
C ALA A 80 -12.85 -7.18 -8.62
N HIS A 81 -13.14 -6.74 -9.85
CA HIS A 81 -14.42 -6.97 -10.54
C HIS A 81 -15.65 -6.72 -9.63
N GLY A 82 -15.59 -5.65 -8.82
CA GLY A 82 -16.66 -5.28 -7.90
C GLY A 82 -16.53 -5.84 -6.48
N SER A 83 -15.60 -6.74 -6.14
CA SER A 83 -15.46 -7.21 -4.75
C SER A 83 -14.02 -7.42 -4.29
N THR A 84 -13.68 -6.88 -3.12
CA THR A 84 -12.32 -6.89 -2.56
C THR A 84 -12.32 -7.05 -1.05
N TRP A 85 -11.16 -7.32 -0.46
CA TRP A 85 -10.92 -7.19 0.97
C TRP A 85 -10.18 -5.89 1.26
N VAL A 86 -10.66 -5.13 2.23
CA VAL A 86 -9.94 -3.98 2.77
C VAL A 86 -9.33 -4.37 4.10
N TYR A 87 -8.00 -4.38 4.14
CA TYR A 87 -7.21 -4.74 5.29
C TYR A 87 -6.88 -3.49 6.11
N GLU A 88 -7.10 -3.56 7.41
CA GLU A 88 -6.62 -2.56 8.36
C GLU A 88 -5.21 -2.94 8.83
N ILE A 89 -4.31 -1.96 8.78
CA ILE A 89 -2.91 -2.14 9.15
C ILE A 89 -2.56 -1.15 10.26
N ASP A 90 -2.21 -1.67 11.43
CA ASP A 90 -1.77 -0.89 12.59
C ASP A 90 -0.25 -0.67 12.56
N ARG A 91 0.16 0.59 12.76
CA ARG A 91 1.57 1.03 12.82
C ARG A 91 2.44 0.33 11.76
N PRO A 92 2.14 0.52 10.46
CA PRO A 92 2.83 -0.17 9.37
C PRO A 92 4.34 0.09 9.32
N GLY A 93 4.80 1.22 9.87
CA GLY A 93 6.20 1.65 9.79
C GLY A 93 6.32 2.99 9.07
N SER A 94 7.52 3.27 8.54
CA SER A 94 7.78 4.48 7.77
C SER A 94 7.32 4.30 6.33
N GLY A 95 6.57 5.27 5.80
CA GLY A 95 6.12 5.29 4.41
C GLY A 95 6.27 6.67 3.79
N ILE A 96 5.90 6.79 2.53
CA ILE A 96 6.03 8.00 1.73
C ILE A 96 4.63 8.48 1.31
N ASP A 97 4.28 9.70 1.66
CA ASP A 97 3.00 10.35 1.33
C ASP A 97 3.04 10.93 -0.09
N LEU A 98 2.34 10.31 -1.04
CA LEU A 98 2.42 10.71 -2.45
C LEU A 98 1.92 12.14 -2.70
N ASN A 99 0.97 12.63 -1.92
CA ASN A 99 0.50 14.01 -2.07
C ASN A 99 1.62 15.01 -1.75
N ARG A 100 2.55 14.65 -0.87
CA ARG A 100 3.69 15.49 -0.49
C ARG A 100 4.86 15.37 -1.47
N VAL A 101 4.94 14.24 -2.20
CA VAL A 101 5.91 14.02 -3.29
C VAL A 101 5.47 14.75 -4.56
N LEU A 102 4.26 14.43 -5.04
CA LEU A 102 3.76 14.86 -6.36
C LEU A 102 3.05 16.23 -6.33
N GLY A 103 2.79 16.78 -5.14
CA GLY A 103 2.30 18.15 -4.99
C GLY A 103 0.84 18.35 -5.40
N LEU A 104 0.53 19.58 -5.83
CA LEU A 104 -0.85 20.00 -6.09
C LEU A 104 -1.44 19.40 -7.36
N ASP A 105 -0.60 19.10 -8.35
CA ASP A 105 -0.97 18.62 -9.68
C ASP A 105 -1.29 17.11 -9.72
N TYR A 106 -1.08 16.41 -8.60
CA TYR A 106 -1.41 15.00 -8.50
C TYR A 106 -2.92 14.77 -8.62
N LEU A 107 -3.34 14.01 -9.64
CA LEU A 107 -4.76 13.76 -9.95
C LEU A 107 -5.48 12.93 -8.88
N PHE A 108 -4.75 12.10 -8.13
CA PHE A 108 -5.32 11.13 -7.20
C PHE A 108 -5.17 11.53 -5.72
N ARG A 109 -5.08 12.84 -5.42
CA ARG A 109 -4.83 13.34 -4.06
C ARG A 109 -5.86 12.88 -3.02
N GLN A 110 -7.10 12.66 -3.43
CA GLN A 110 -8.17 12.15 -2.59
C GLN A 110 -7.89 10.75 -2.03
N GLU A 111 -7.02 9.97 -2.68
CA GLU A 111 -6.65 8.63 -2.24
C GLU A 111 -5.82 8.64 -0.96
N ARG A 112 -5.17 9.78 -0.65
CA ARG A 112 -4.29 9.92 0.53
C ARG A 112 -3.34 8.73 0.65
N GLU A 113 -2.71 8.41 -0.47
CA GLU A 113 -1.86 7.25 -0.60
C GLU A 113 -0.57 7.43 0.18
N VAL A 114 -0.21 6.37 0.89
CA VAL A 114 1.10 6.18 1.52
C VAL A 114 1.67 4.89 0.95
N VAL A 115 2.85 4.99 0.36
CA VAL A 115 3.57 3.84 -0.20
C VAL A 115 4.65 3.39 0.76
N PHE A 116 4.80 2.07 0.91
CA PHE A 116 5.81 1.46 1.77
C PHE A 116 6.87 0.75 0.92
N LEU A 117 8.14 0.93 1.31
CA LEU A 117 9.33 0.36 0.65
C LEU A 117 9.81 -0.93 1.33
N HIS A 118 8.98 -1.49 2.20
CA HIS A 118 9.28 -2.70 2.95
C HIS A 118 8.02 -3.55 3.06
N ASP A 119 8.22 -4.82 3.38
CA ASP A 119 7.12 -5.73 3.68
C ASP A 119 6.35 -5.27 4.92
N ILE A 120 5.06 -5.55 4.96
CA ILE A 120 4.23 -5.39 6.14
C ILE A 120 3.98 -6.79 6.72
N PRO A 121 4.51 -7.11 7.91
CA PRO A 121 4.36 -8.44 8.48
C PRO A 121 2.91 -8.69 8.94
N PRO A 122 2.48 -9.96 9.04
CA PRO A 122 1.10 -10.29 9.41
C PRO A 122 0.67 -9.72 10.76
N SER A 123 1.59 -9.57 11.72
CA SER A 123 1.35 -8.99 13.06
C SER A 123 1.00 -7.50 13.06
N ARG A 124 1.01 -6.85 11.89
CA ARG A 124 0.53 -5.47 11.70
C ARG A 124 -0.85 -5.42 11.05
N VAL A 125 -1.32 -6.53 10.47
CA VAL A 125 -2.60 -6.61 9.78
C VAL A 125 -3.66 -7.03 10.80
N THR A 126 -4.53 -6.12 11.25
CA THR A 126 -5.42 -6.37 12.39
C THR A 126 -6.71 -7.09 12.00
N ARG A 127 -7.30 -6.71 10.87
CA ARG A 127 -8.56 -7.27 10.37
C ARG A 127 -8.73 -7.01 8.88
N ALA A 128 -9.68 -7.72 8.28
CA ALA A 128 -10.12 -7.52 6.90
C ALA A 128 -11.64 -7.38 6.85
N VAL A 129 -12.12 -6.38 6.11
CA VAL A 129 -13.55 -6.18 5.83
C VAL A 129 -13.79 -6.49 4.37
N ARG A 130 -14.80 -7.30 4.05
CA ARG A 130 -15.17 -7.55 2.65
C ARG A 130 -15.94 -6.34 2.13
N TRP A 131 -15.56 -5.85 0.96
CA TRP A 131 -16.23 -4.78 0.24
C TRP A 131 -16.83 -5.31 -1.07
N SER A 132 -17.99 -4.78 -1.44
CA SER A 132 -18.71 -5.08 -2.68
C SER A 132 -19.23 -3.78 -3.28
N TRP A 133 -18.92 -3.53 -4.55
CA TRP A 133 -19.30 -2.34 -5.32
C TRP A 133 -19.01 -1.01 -4.58
N GLY A 134 -17.85 -0.92 -3.91
CA GLY A 134 -17.45 0.28 -3.17
C GLY A 134 -18.17 0.48 -1.83
N VAL A 135 -18.83 -0.56 -1.31
CA VAL A 135 -19.54 -0.55 -0.03
C VAL A 135 -19.00 -1.66 0.87
N PRO A 136 -18.68 -1.39 2.16
CA PRO A 136 -18.34 -2.43 3.10
C PRO A 136 -19.55 -3.34 3.33
N THR A 137 -19.32 -4.64 3.27
CA THR A 137 -20.29 -5.64 3.72
C THR A 137 -20.17 -5.84 5.24
N HIS A 138 -20.99 -6.71 5.80
CA HIS A 138 -20.88 -7.09 7.22
C HIS A 138 -19.89 -8.24 7.48
N GLN A 139 -19.21 -8.74 6.44
CA GLN A 139 -18.22 -9.79 6.61
C GLN A 139 -16.89 -9.19 7.06
N ILE A 140 -16.58 -9.40 8.35
CA ILE A 140 -15.35 -8.95 9.00
C ILE A 140 -14.61 -10.20 9.48
N VAL A 141 -13.31 -10.27 9.19
CA VAL A 141 -12.42 -11.31 9.69
C VAL A 141 -11.31 -10.63 10.49
N VAL A 142 -11.21 -10.96 11.78
CA VAL A 142 -10.13 -10.48 12.65
C VAL A 142 -8.93 -11.40 12.49
N ASN A 143 -7.73 -10.82 12.41
CA ASN A 143 -6.52 -11.61 12.39
C ASN A 143 -6.32 -12.29 13.76
N PRO A 144 -6.16 -13.63 13.82
CA PRO A 144 -5.96 -14.35 15.08
C PRO A 144 -4.79 -13.85 15.95
N LEU A 145 -3.82 -13.15 15.37
CA LEU A 145 -2.72 -12.51 16.12
C LEU A 145 -3.18 -11.32 16.98
N HIS A 146 -4.42 -10.87 16.80
CA HIS A 146 -5.03 -9.70 17.46
C HIS A 146 -6.38 -10.02 18.13
N ALA A 147 -6.77 -11.30 18.17
CA ALA A 147 -8.03 -11.77 18.76
C ALA A 147 -7.88 -12.04 20.26
#